data_AF-A0A949X7V1-F1
#
_entry.id   AF-A0A949X7V1-F1
#
_cell.length_a   1.000
_cell.length_b   1.000
_cell.length_c   1.000
_cell.angle_alpha   90.00
_cell.angle_beta   90.00
_cell.angle_gamma   90.00
#
_symmetry.space_group_name_H-M   'P 1'
#
loop_
_entity.id
_entity.type
_entity.pdbx_description
1 polymer ?
#
loop_
_entity_poly.entity_id
_entity_poly.type
_entity_poly.pdbx_seq_one_letter_code
_entity_poly.pdbx_strand_id
1 'polypeptide(L)'
;MKPALPLIIIGTILCFRAPVQALDPSLDISQYAHTAWTAQDGSLKAGVRTIAQSPDGYLWLGTEFGLVRFDGVQFVSWSPPQGQQLPSTNIRSLLAARDGTLWIGTLEGL
;
A
#
# COMPACT_ATOMS: atom_id res chain seq x y z
N MET A 1 -8.20 39.12 -36.18
CA MET A 1 -7.46 37.85 -36.29
C MET A 1 -6.08 38.04 -35.66
N LYS A 2 -5.89 37.51 -34.44
CA LYS A 2 -4.64 37.49 -33.65
C LYS A 2 -4.66 36.21 -32.80
N PRO A 3 -3.50 35.58 -32.52
CA PRO A 3 -3.37 34.12 -32.52
C PRO A 3 -3.62 33.45 -31.15
N ALA A 4 -4.27 32.29 -31.20
CA ALA A 4 -4.52 31.38 -30.09
C ALA A 4 -3.27 30.57 -29.69
N LEU A 5 -2.17 31.25 -29.33
CA LEU A 5 -0.89 30.60 -29.06
C LEU A 5 -0.53 30.26 -27.59
N PRO A 6 -1.20 30.72 -26.51
CA PRO A 6 -0.75 30.35 -25.16
C PRO A 6 -1.29 28.99 -24.68
N LEU A 7 -2.32 28.43 -25.32
CA LEU A 7 -2.98 27.19 -24.86
C LEU A 7 -2.24 25.91 -25.29
N ILE A 8 -1.43 25.96 -26.34
CA ILE A 8 -0.74 24.77 -26.89
C ILE A 8 0.45 24.36 -26.01
N ILE A 9 1.10 25.31 -25.33
CA ILE A 9 2.31 25.04 -24.53
C ILE A 9 1.99 24.27 -23.23
N ILE A 10 0.81 24.48 -22.64
CA ILE A 10 0.39 23.77 -21.41
C ILE A 10 0.07 22.28 -21.72
N GLY A 11 -0.42 21.98 -22.93
CA GLY A 11 -0.74 20.61 -23.33
C GLY A 11 0.48 19.72 -23.57
N THR A 12 1.63 20.28 -23.97
CA THR A 12 2.82 19.49 -24.31
C THR A 12 3.59 18.98 -23.08
N ILE A 13 3.50 19.69 -21.95
CA ILE A 13 4.16 19.28 -20.69
C ILE A 13 3.46 18.06 -20.06
N LEU A 14 2.18 17.83 -20.36
CA LEU A 14 1.41 16.67 -19.88
C LEU A 14 1.70 15.36 -20.64
N CYS A 15 2.43 15.39 -21.76
CA CYS A 15 2.77 14.22 -22.56
C CYS A 15 4.19 13.69 -22.35
N PHE A 16 5.08 14.45 -21.70
CA PHE A 16 6.37 13.92 -21.26
C PHE A 16 6.17 13.14 -19.96
N ARG A 17 5.65 11.91 -20.08
CA ARG A 17 5.93 10.91 -19.05
C ARG A 17 7.42 10.63 -19.12
N ALA A 18 8.18 11.26 -18.24
CA ALA A 18 9.55 10.82 -17.99
C ALA A 18 9.50 9.29 -17.80
N PRO A 19 10.40 8.52 -18.41
CA PRO A 19 10.50 7.11 -18.07
C PRO A 19 10.62 7.05 -16.55
N VAL A 20 9.74 6.29 -15.89
CA VAL A 20 9.96 5.90 -14.51
C VAL A 20 11.34 5.29 -14.51
N GLN A 21 12.30 5.97 -13.89
CA GLN A 21 13.64 5.45 -13.72
C GLN A 21 13.47 4.17 -12.90
N ALA A 22 13.69 3.03 -13.55
CA ALA A 22 13.76 1.78 -12.83
C ALA A 22 14.96 1.86 -11.88
N LEU A 23 14.87 1.13 -10.77
CA LEU A 23 15.99 0.92 -9.86
C LEU A 23 17.18 0.35 -10.67
N ASP A 24 18.40 0.83 -10.40
CA ASP A 24 19.60 0.33 -11.07
C ASP A 24 19.85 -1.13 -10.66
N PRO A 25 19.68 -2.10 -11.57
CA PRO A 25 19.81 -3.52 -11.22
C PRO A 25 21.24 -3.90 -10.81
N SER A 26 22.23 -3.03 -11.01
CA SER A 26 23.62 -3.25 -10.60
C SER A 26 23.89 -2.90 -9.14
N LEU A 27 22.96 -2.20 -8.47
CA LEU A 27 23.08 -1.89 -7.04
C LEU A 27 22.55 -3.05 -6.19
N ASP A 28 23.32 -3.41 -5.16
CA ASP A 28 22.86 -4.31 -4.11
C ASP A 28 21.73 -3.66 -3.29
N ILE A 29 20.84 -4.47 -2.72
CA ILE A 29 19.74 -3.99 -1.87
C ILE A 29 20.23 -3.09 -0.72
N SER A 30 21.44 -3.36 -0.21
CA SER A 30 22.08 -2.60 0.86
C SER A 30 22.53 -1.20 0.44
N GLN A 31 22.66 -0.95 -0.86
CA GLN A 31 23.06 0.35 -1.43
C GLN A 31 21.86 1.27 -1.66
N TYR A 32 20.64 0.76 -1.55
CA TYR A 32 19.43 1.56 -1.55
C TYR A 32 19.17 2.15 -0.16
N ALA A 33 18.69 3.40 -0.14
CA ALA A 33 18.10 3.96 1.07
C ALA A 33 16.85 3.15 1.43
N HIS A 34 16.83 2.60 2.65
CA HIS A 34 15.67 1.89 3.18
C HIS A 34 15.25 2.50 4.51
N THR A 35 13.95 2.50 4.76
CA THR A 35 13.39 2.78 6.08
C THR A 35 12.89 1.47 6.65
N ALA A 36 13.13 1.24 7.93
CA ALA A 36 12.65 0.07 8.64
C ALA A 36 11.75 0.53 9.80
N TRP A 37 10.61 -0.12 9.93
CA TRP A 37 9.75 -0.01 11.10
C TRP A 37 9.86 -1.29 11.90
N THR A 38 10.33 -1.18 13.13
CA THR A 38 10.51 -2.30 14.04
C THR A 38 9.38 -2.36 15.06
N ALA A 39 9.34 -3.44 15.85
CA ALA A 39 8.41 -3.54 16.97
C ALA A 39 8.72 -2.48 18.06
N GLN A 40 9.97 -2.02 18.16
CA GLN A 40 10.37 -0.99 19.14
C GLN A 40 9.87 0.39 18.75
N ASP A 41 9.59 0.63 17.47
CA ASP A 41 8.98 1.86 16.97
C ASP A 41 7.45 1.91 17.26
N GLY A 42 6.93 0.93 18.02
CA GLY A 42 5.54 0.85 18.47
C GLY A 42 4.55 0.36 17.40
N SER A 43 5.06 0.04 16.23
CA SER A 43 4.32 0.01 14.97
C SER A 43 3.65 -1.34 14.65
N LEU A 44 4.30 -2.46 14.95
CA LEU A 44 3.79 -3.80 14.63
C LEU A 44 4.20 -4.80 15.71
N LYS A 45 3.21 -5.44 16.33
CA LYS A 45 3.44 -6.43 17.41
C LYS A 45 3.56 -7.88 16.90
N ALA A 46 3.48 -8.08 15.58
CA ALA A 46 3.57 -9.39 14.94
C ALA A 46 4.23 -9.30 13.57
N GLY A 47 4.75 -10.45 13.12
CA GLY A 47 5.27 -10.60 11.77
C GLY A 47 4.18 -10.36 10.73
N VAL A 48 4.53 -9.58 9.71
CA VAL A 48 3.68 -9.36 8.53
C VAL A 48 3.81 -10.59 7.62
N ARG A 49 2.66 -11.18 7.26
CA ARG A 49 2.58 -12.39 6.40
C ARG A 49 2.16 -12.07 4.98
N THR A 50 1.40 -11.00 4.80
CA THR A 50 0.84 -10.60 3.51
C THR A 50 0.65 -9.09 3.49
N ILE A 51 0.81 -8.49 2.31
CA ILE A 51 0.71 -7.05 2.08
C ILE A 51 -0.16 -6.82 0.84
N ALA A 52 -1.07 -5.86 0.92
CA ALA A 52 -1.79 -5.32 -0.23
C ALA A 52 -1.81 -3.79 -0.15
N GLN A 53 -1.79 -3.11 -1.30
CA GLN A 53 -1.99 -1.66 -1.37
C GLN A 53 -3.38 -1.38 -1.94
N SER A 54 -4.19 -0.59 -1.23
CA SER A 54 -5.48 -0.13 -1.74
C SER A 54 -5.31 1.06 -2.71
N PRO A 55 -6.31 1.33 -3.57
CA PRO A 55 -6.23 2.43 -4.55
C PRO A 55 -6.05 3.83 -3.94
N ASP A 56 -6.37 4.00 -2.65
CA ASP A 56 -6.16 5.22 -1.87
C ASP A 56 -4.72 5.36 -1.32
N GLY A 57 -3.85 4.40 -1.63
CA GLY A 57 -2.41 4.44 -1.33
C GLY A 57 -2.00 3.78 -0.01
N TYR A 58 -2.96 3.40 0.85
CA TYR A 58 -2.66 2.75 2.11
C TYR A 58 -2.17 1.32 1.93
N LEU A 59 -1.26 0.90 2.81
CA LEU A 59 -0.83 -0.48 2.93
C LEU A 59 -1.69 -1.22 3.95
N TRP A 60 -2.16 -2.39 3.56
CA TRP A 60 -2.84 -3.36 4.42
C TRP A 60 -1.90 -4.50 4.70
N LEU A 61 -1.69 -4.79 5.98
CA LEU A 61 -0.72 -5.74 6.48
C LEU A 61 -1.47 -6.84 7.24
N GLY A 62 -1.43 -8.05 6.72
CA GLY A 62 -1.99 -9.22 7.38
C GLY A 62 -0.97 -9.83 8.34
N THR A 63 -1.39 -10.08 9.58
CA THR A 63 -0.54 -10.66 10.64
C THR A 63 -1.22 -11.88 11.26
N GLU A 64 -0.53 -12.52 12.21
CA GLU A 64 -1.11 -13.61 13.01
C GLU A 64 -2.20 -13.13 13.98
N PHE A 65 -2.26 -11.82 14.26
CA PHE A 65 -3.18 -11.22 15.24
C PHE A 65 -4.15 -10.22 14.62
N GLY A 66 -4.36 -10.30 13.30
CA GLY A 66 -5.33 -9.50 12.58
C GLY A 66 -4.71 -8.60 11.52
N LEU A 67 -5.49 -7.61 11.12
CA LEU A 67 -5.20 -6.71 10.01
C LEU A 67 -4.73 -5.35 10.55
N VAL A 68 -3.71 -4.79 9.92
CA VAL A 68 -3.16 -3.46 10.24
C VAL A 68 -3.14 -2.61 8.99
N ARG A 69 -3.62 -1.37 9.08
CA ARG A 69 -3.50 -0.36 8.02
C ARG A 69 -2.32 0.55 8.32
N PHE A 70 -1.56 0.89 7.29
CA PHE A 70 -0.37 1.74 7.39
C PHE A 70 -0.38 2.81 6.31
N ASP A 71 -0.07 4.05 6.69
CA ASP A 71 -0.11 5.23 5.82
C ASP A 71 1.28 5.80 5.47
N GLY A 72 2.36 5.14 5.90
CA GLY A 72 3.74 5.63 5.80
C GLY A 72 4.28 6.22 7.11
N VAL A 73 3.40 6.50 8.08
CA VAL A 73 3.75 7.12 9.37
C VAL A 73 3.23 6.27 10.54
N GLN A 74 1.97 5.84 10.49
CA GLN A 74 1.27 5.21 11.61
C GLN A 74 0.64 3.88 11.21
N PHE A 75 0.73 2.92 12.13
CA PHE A 75 0.09 1.62 12.02
C PHE A 75 -1.17 1.63 12.88
N VAL A 76 -2.30 1.30 12.26
CA VAL A 76 -3.61 1.30 12.91
C VAL A 76 -4.21 -0.08 12.76
N SER A 77 -4.43 -0.78 13.88
CA SER A 77 -5.16 -2.04 13.89
C SER A 77 -6.57 -1.83 13.35
N TRP A 78 -6.98 -2.69 12.44
CA TRP A 78 -8.34 -2.69 11.91
C TRP A 78 -9.22 -3.61 12.75
N SER A 79 -10.42 -3.13 13.05
CA SER A 79 -11.46 -3.90 13.70
C SER A 79 -12.68 -4.01 12.78
N PRO A 80 -13.34 -5.18 12.73
CA PRO A 80 -14.56 -5.33 11.97
C PRO A 80 -15.67 -4.41 12.52
N PRO A 81 -16.62 -3.97 11.67
CA PRO A 81 -17.80 -3.26 12.12
C PRO A 81 -18.59 -4.04 13.17
N GLN A 82 -19.38 -3.34 13.98
CA GLN A 82 -20.17 -3.97 15.04
C GLN A 82 -21.04 -5.11 14.50
N GLY A 83 -20.99 -6.27 15.18
CA GLY A 83 -21.74 -7.46 14.80
C GLY A 83 -21.10 -8.29 13.68
N GLN A 84 -19.92 -7.89 13.19
CA GLN A 84 -19.14 -8.66 12.22
C GLN A 84 -17.85 -9.19 12.87
N GLN A 85 -17.37 -10.32 12.38
CA GLN A 85 -16.09 -10.89 12.77
C GLN A 85 -15.47 -11.60 11.57
N LEU A 86 -14.15 -11.54 11.48
CA LEU A 86 -13.41 -12.40 10.57
C LEU A 86 -13.44 -13.85 11.09
N PRO A 87 -13.44 -14.86 10.20
CA PRO A 87 -13.40 -16.27 10.62
C PRO A 87 -12.20 -16.57 11.52
N SER A 88 -11.04 -15.96 11.26
CA SER A 88 -9.85 -16.04 12.10
C SER A 88 -9.08 -14.72 12.12
N THR A 89 -8.35 -14.46 13.21
CA THR A 89 -7.40 -13.34 13.29
C THR A 89 -6.12 -13.61 12.50
N ASN A 90 -5.83 -14.87 12.15
CA ASN A 90 -4.63 -15.21 11.41
C ASN A 90 -4.82 -14.93 9.91
N ILE A 91 -4.32 -13.79 9.43
CA ILE A 91 -4.49 -13.35 8.06
C ILE A 91 -3.44 -14.02 7.15
N ARG A 92 -3.91 -14.64 6.07
CA ARG A 92 -3.10 -15.44 5.14
C ARG A 92 -2.97 -14.81 3.75
N SER A 93 -3.98 -14.10 3.29
CA SER A 93 -3.95 -13.42 2.00
C SER A 93 -4.78 -12.14 2.04
N LEU A 94 -4.33 -11.15 1.27
CA LEU A 94 -5.04 -9.90 1.04
C LEU A 94 -5.10 -9.62 -0.45
N LEU A 95 -6.25 -9.14 -0.91
CA LEU A 95 -6.40 -8.61 -2.27
C LEU A 95 -7.19 -7.31 -2.20
N ALA A 96 -6.53 -6.20 -2.54
CA ALA A 96 -7.20 -4.93 -2.73
C ALA A 96 -7.72 -4.85 -4.18
N ALA A 97 -9.03 -4.76 -4.31
CA ALA A 97 -9.69 -4.57 -5.59
C ALA A 97 -9.68 -3.09 -6.01
N ARG A 98 -9.91 -2.84 -7.30
CA ARG A 98 -9.86 -1.50 -7.90
C ARG A 98 -10.97 -0.56 -7.41
N ASP A 99 -12.07 -1.12 -6.92
CA ASP A 99 -13.20 -0.41 -6.32
C ASP A 99 -12.99 -0.04 -4.85
N GLY A 100 -11.85 -0.42 -4.27
CA GLY A 100 -11.53 -0.20 -2.85
C GLY A 100 -11.94 -1.34 -1.93
N THR A 101 -12.57 -2.42 -2.43
CA THR A 101 -12.85 -3.61 -1.62
C THR A 101 -11.55 -4.31 -1.24
N LEU A 102 -11.40 -4.65 0.04
CA LEU A 102 -10.33 -5.50 0.53
C LEU A 102 -10.87 -6.91 0.81
N TRP A 103 -10.41 -7.89 0.06
CA TRP A 103 -10.67 -9.30 0.33
C TRP A 103 -9.65 -9.82 1.32
N ILE A 104 -10.12 -10.49 2.37
CA ILE A 104 -9.31 -10.90 3.52
C ILE A 104 -9.39 -12.41 3.67
N GLY A 105 -8.40 -13.13 3.16
CA GLY A 105 -8.28 -14.57 3.40
C GLY A 105 -7.65 -14.84 4.77
N THR A 106 -8.38 -15.53 5.63
CA THR A 106 -7.92 -15.93 6.96
C THR A 106 -7.51 -17.41 6.97
N LEU A 107 -6.91 -17.87 8.08
CA LEU A 107 -6.60 -19.29 8.28
C LEU A 107 -7.84 -20.19 8.21
N GLU A 108 -9.00 -19.69 8.60
CA GLU A 108 -10.25 -20.46 8.67
C GLU A 108 -11.19 -20.20 7.47
N GLY A 109 -10.69 -19.52 6.43
CA GLY A 109 -11.43 -19.23 5.21
C GLY A 109 -11.53 -17.75 4.90
N LEU A 110 -12.41 -17.41 3.97
CA LEU A 110 -12.69 -16.05 3.51
C LEU A 110 -13.80 -15.42 4.34
#